data_AF-A0A2K8PS01-F1
#
_entry.id   AF-A0A2K8PS01-F1
#
_cell.length_a   1.000
_cell.length_b   1.000
_cell.length_c   1.000
_cell.angle_alpha   90.00
_cell.angle_beta   90.00
_cell.angle_gamma   90.00
#
_symmetry.space_group_name_H-M   'P 1'
#
loop_
_entity.id
_entity.type
_entity.pdbx_description
1 polymer ?
#
loop_
_entity_poly.entity_id
_entity_poly.type
_entity_poly.pdbx_seq_one_letter_code
_entity_poly.pdbx_strand_id
1 'polypeptide(L)'
;MEWVRDARLAAGPEATWYLEAAFTPGAHLGTVYDDPMTPVVVTGIEELTTIRVPSGRLVVDAPWHDDQVWEYQRGLPTRPPRELAVRIPPGVYRVEIAWTAGPYEFMGEHVDGVECAATRLCISDDPVVGWEMGLSVEDDIARLKPGEEPRFFSDANVGCFADAGAWTTLSAPFRTFIDGVPAPRDSEQLADGYERVRDESQQADLVTFGAESGGVVWLGRTKTGDVAAIVVTSGMPDAKA
;
A
#
# COMPACT_ATOMS: atom_id res chain seq x y z
N MET A 1 3.25 26.27 12.63
CA MET A 1 3.83 26.60 11.31
C MET A 1 2.96 25.87 10.30
N GLU A 2 2.43 26.58 9.30
CA GLU A 2 1.58 25.97 8.28
C GLU A 2 2.47 25.16 7.33
N TRP A 3 2.08 23.94 7.02
CA TRP A 3 2.83 23.06 6.14
C TRP A 3 2.88 23.64 4.71
N VAL A 4 4.08 23.64 4.11
CA VAL A 4 4.31 24.07 2.72
C VAL A 4 4.66 22.84 1.90
N ARG A 5 3.81 22.52 0.93
CA ARG A 5 3.89 21.33 0.06
C ARG A 5 4.90 21.53 -1.05
N ASP A 6 5.76 20.54 -1.33
CA ASP A 6 6.63 20.56 -2.52
C ASP A 6 5.79 20.22 -3.76
N ALA A 7 5.73 21.15 -4.72
CA ALA A 7 4.91 21.00 -5.92
C ALA A 7 5.28 19.78 -6.79
N ARG A 8 6.50 19.24 -6.66
CA ARG A 8 6.93 18.04 -7.41
C ARG A 8 6.37 16.75 -6.83
N LEU A 9 6.02 16.75 -5.54
CA LEU A 9 5.47 15.59 -4.85
C LEU A 9 3.97 15.71 -4.59
N ALA A 10 3.43 16.92 -4.71
CA ALA A 10 2.02 17.17 -4.48
C ALA A 10 1.15 16.30 -5.39
N ALA A 11 0.19 15.59 -4.80
CA ALA A 11 -0.86 14.95 -5.57
C ALA A 11 -1.59 15.97 -6.45
N GLY A 12 -1.77 15.63 -7.72
CA GLY A 12 -2.64 16.40 -8.62
C GLY A 12 -4.11 16.34 -8.18
N PRO A 13 -5.01 17.09 -8.86
CA PRO A 13 -6.43 17.11 -8.53
C PRO A 13 -7.08 15.73 -8.57
N GLU A 14 -6.75 14.93 -9.59
CA GLU A 14 -7.29 13.58 -9.80
C GLU A 14 -6.84 12.60 -8.71
N ALA A 15 -5.54 12.54 -8.44
CA ALA A 15 -5.01 11.71 -7.35
C ALA A 15 -5.56 12.15 -5.98
N THR A 16 -5.67 13.46 -5.74
CA THR A 16 -6.28 13.98 -4.50
C THR A 16 -7.73 13.54 -4.37
N TRP A 17 -8.52 13.69 -5.43
CA TRP A 17 -9.91 13.23 -5.47
C TRP A 17 -10.03 11.73 -5.19
N TYR A 18 -9.21 10.89 -5.84
CA TYR A 18 -9.23 9.45 -5.65
C TYR A 18 -8.91 9.07 -4.20
N LEU A 19 -7.85 9.65 -3.62
CA LEU A 19 -7.42 9.37 -2.25
C LEU A 19 -8.48 9.76 -1.21
N GLU A 20 -9.25 10.81 -1.46
CA GLU A 20 -10.36 11.23 -0.61
C GLU A 20 -11.61 10.35 -0.83
N ALA A 21 -11.96 10.08 -2.09
CA ALA A 21 -13.13 9.28 -2.46
C ALA A 21 -13.01 7.83 -1.99
N ALA A 22 -11.83 7.20 -2.13
CA ALA A 22 -11.62 5.80 -1.78
C ALA A 22 -11.92 5.51 -0.30
N PHE A 23 -11.71 6.47 0.58
CA PHE A 23 -12.02 6.34 2.01
C PHE A 23 -13.30 7.09 2.40
N THR A 24 -14.26 7.18 1.48
CA THR A 24 -15.59 7.76 1.72
C THR A 24 -16.66 6.77 1.27
N PRO A 25 -17.31 6.02 2.18
CA PRO A 25 -18.39 5.10 1.83
C PRO A 25 -19.50 5.80 1.04
N GLY A 26 -19.93 5.17 -0.05
CA GLY A 26 -20.90 5.69 -1.01
C GLY A 26 -20.30 6.62 -2.08
N ALA A 27 -19.01 6.95 -2.03
CA ALA A 27 -18.37 7.70 -3.10
C ALA A 27 -18.20 6.85 -4.37
N HIS A 28 -18.26 7.50 -5.53
CA HIS A 28 -18.06 6.87 -6.83
C HIS A 28 -16.57 6.99 -7.20
N LEU A 29 -15.92 5.88 -7.53
CA LEU A 29 -14.51 5.84 -7.93
C LEU A 29 -14.30 5.65 -9.44
N GLY A 30 -15.38 5.51 -10.19
CA GLY A 30 -15.34 5.34 -11.64
C GLY A 30 -16.54 4.54 -12.10
N THR A 31 -16.37 3.85 -13.22
CA THR A 31 -17.36 2.96 -13.82
C THR A 31 -16.73 1.62 -14.16
N VAL A 32 -17.54 0.57 -14.28
CA VAL A 32 -17.06 -0.75 -14.72
C VAL A 32 -16.42 -0.64 -16.11
N TYR A 33 -15.29 -1.32 -16.33
CA TYR A 33 -14.42 -1.19 -17.52
C TYR A 33 -15.17 -1.26 -18.87
N ASP A 34 -16.15 -2.14 -19.00
CA ASP A 34 -16.97 -2.32 -20.21
C ASP A 34 -18.42 -1.82 -20.08
N ASP A 35 -18.77 -1.19 -18.95
CA ASP A 35 -20.10 -0.62 -18.71
C ASP A 35 -20.01 0.76 -18.06
N PRO A 36 -19.98 1.84 -18.87
CA PRO A 36 -19.89 3.21 -18.37
C PRO A 36 -21.17 3.67 -17.65
N MET A 37 -22.26 2.89 -17.69
CA MET A 37 -23.50 3.23 -16.98
C MET A 37 -23.51 2.68 -15.55
N THR A 38 -22.61 1.75 -15.23
CA THR A 38 -22.53 1.13 -13.91
C THR A 38 -21.40 1.76 -13.10
N PRO A 39 -21.74 2.49 -12.01
CA PRO A 39 -20.72 3.10 -11.16
C PRO A 39 -20.01 2.05 -10.32
N VAL A 40 -18.71 2.26 -10.10
CA VAL A 40 -17.96 1.59 -9.04
C VAL A 40 -18.06 2.44 -7.79
N VAL A 41 -18.60 1.88 -6.71
CA VAL A 41 -18.93 2.59 -5.48
C VAL A 41 -18.15 2.03 -4.31
N VAL A 42 -17.62 2.90 -3.45
CA VAL A 42 -16.99 2.51 -2.19
C VAL A 42 -18.05 1.95 -1.25
N THR A 43 -17.96 0.68 -0.89
CA THR A 43 -18.97 -0.01 -0.08
C THR A 43 -18.71 0.13 1.41
N GLY A 44 -17.43 0.19 1.80
CA GLY A 44 -17.04 0.26 3.20
C GLY A 44 -15.54 0.43 3.39
N ILE A 45 -15.18 0.74 4.62
CA ILE A 45 -13.81 0.76 5.10
C ILE A 45 -13.75 -0.22 6.25
N GLU A 46 -12.82 -1.17 6.19
CA GLU A 46 -12.63 -2.19 7.19
C GLU A 46 -11.26 -2.04 7.84
N GLU A 47 -11.21 -2.16 9.18
CA GLU A 47 -9.95 -2.37 9.87
C GLU A 47 -9.53 -3.83 9.68
N LEU A 48 -8.52 -4.04 8.82
CA LEU A 48 -7.98 -5.37 8.56
C LEU A 48 -7.24 -5.89 9.80
N THR A 49 -6.35 -5.06 10.36
CA THR A 49 -5.51 -5.44 11.50
C THR A 49 -4.77 -4.24 12.10
N THR A 50 -3.89 -4.52 13.06
CA THR A 50 -2.88 -3.59 13.55
C THR A 50 -1.46 -4.09 13.25
N ILE A 51 -0.54 -3.13 13.08
CA ILE A 51 0.88 -3.36 12.82
C ILE A 51 1.74 -2.61 13.86
N ARG A 52 2.75 -3.29 14.42
CA ARG A 52 3.77 -2.69 15.30
C ARG A 52 4.96 -2.19 14.48
N VAL A 53 5.31 -0.92 14.65
CA VAL A 53 6.47 -0.27 13.99
C VAL A 53 7.36 0.42 15.04
N PRO A 54 8.10 -0.35 15.85
CA PRO A 54 8.88 0.17 16.98
C PRO A 54 10.09 1.01 16.55
N SER A 55 10.57 0.88 15.31
CA SER A 55 11.69 1.69 14.82
C SER A 55 11.24 3.09 14.35
N GLY A 56 9.94 3.29 14.09
CA GLY A 56 9.42 4.47 13.40
C GLY A 56 9.87 4.57 11.92
N ARG A 57 10.48 3.51 11.38
CA ARG A 57 10.95 3.40 10.01
C ARG A 57 10.04 2.44 9.26
N LEU A 58 9.40 2.91 8.20
CA LEU A 58 8.41 2.12 7.47
C LEU A 58 8.94 1.69 6.11
N VAL A 59 8.81 0.41 5.80
CA VAL A 59 8.90 -0.14 4.44
C VAL A 59 7.50 -0.18 3.83
N VAL A 60 7.41 0.25 2.58
CA VAL A 60 6.24 0.05 1.72
C VAL A 60 6.73 -0.49 0.38
N ASP A 61 6.69 -1.81 0.24
CA ASP A 61 7.27 -2.55 -0.90
C ASP A 61 6.57 -3.91 -1.06
N ALA A 62 6.89 -4.65 -2.12
CA ALA A 62 6.57 -6.07 -2.16
C ALA A 62 7.35 -6.82 -1.07
N PRO A 63 6.73 -7.78 -0.35
CA PRO A 63 7.43 -8.60 0.63
C PRO A 63 8.49 -9.49 -0.01
N TRP A 64 8.41 -9.67 -1.34
CA TRP A 64 9.33 -10.44 -2.15
C TRP A 64 9.30 -9.99 -3.62
N HIS A 65 10.45 -10.10 -4.30
CA HIS A 65 10.56 -9.91 -5.75
C HIS A 65 11.10 -11.21 -6.37
N ASP A 66 10.45 -11.69 -7.43
CA ASP A 66 10.79 -12.99 -8.04
C ASP A 66 12.20 -13.00 -8.66
N ASP A 67 12.68 -11.83 -9.08
CA ASP A 67 14.03 -11.64 -9.62
C ASP A 67 15.14 -11.83 -8.57
N GLN A 68 14.81 -11.96 -7.27
CA GLN A 68 15.77 -12.12 -6.16
C GLN A 68 15.90 -13.55 -5.64
N VAL A 69 15.13 -14.50 -6.19
CA VAL A 69 15.13 -15.91 -5.75
C VAL A 69 16.52 -16.52 -5.85
N TRP A 70 17.22 -16.26 -6.94
CA TRP A 70 18.52 -16.88 -7.20
C TRP A 70 19.61 -16.36 -6.26
N GLU A 71 19.69 -15.05 -6.04
CA GLU A 71 20.61 -14.41 -5.12
C GLU A 71 20.38 -14.93 -3.70
N TYR A 72 19.12 -14.95 -3.26
CA TYR A 72 18.77 -15.38 -1.93
C TYR A 72 19.12 -16.84 -1.65
N GLN A 73 18.83 -17.75 -2.59
CA GLN A 73 19.19 -19.18 -2.46
C GLN A 73 20.70 -19.41 -2.34
N ARG A 74 21.52 -18.48 -2.85
CA ARG A 74 22.98 -18.52 -2.76
C ARG A 74 23.54 -17.75 -1.57
N GLY A 75 22.67 -17.17 -0.73
CA GLY A 75 23.08 -16.30 0.39
C GLY A 75 23.74 -15.00 -0.08
N LEU A 76 23.46 -14.56 -1.31
CA LEU A 76 23.94 -13.29 -1.84
C LEU A 76 23.04 -12.14 -1.36
N PRO A 77 23.57 -10.91 -1.29
CA PRO A 77 22.76 -9.74 -0.95
C PRO A 77 21.60 -9.55 -1.94
N THR A 78 20.38 -9.42 -1.42
CA THR A 78 19.21 -9.01 -2.20
C THR A 78 19.10 -7.49 -2.24
N ARG A 79 18.26 -6.95 -3.13
CA ARG A 79 17.96 -5.51 -3.14
C ARG A 79 17.41 -5.07 -1.77
N PRO A 80 17.81 -3.90 -1.25
CA PRO A 80 17.16 -3.35 -0.07
C PRO A 80 15.67 -3.06 -0.37
N PRO A 81 14.79 -3.17 0.64
CA PRO A 81 13.39 -2.80 0.46
C PRO A 81 13.24 -1.29 0.26
N ARG A 82 12.10 -0.90 -0.30
CA ARG A 82 11.68 0.50 -0.37
C ARG A 82 11.27 1.04 1.01
N GLU A 83 12.26 1.42 1.81
CA GLU A 83 12.07 2.17 3.06
C GLU A 83 11.71 3.63 2.76
N LEU A 84 10.64 4.14 3.38
CA LEU A 84 10.26 5.54 3.27
C LEU A 84 11.27 6.46 3.98
N ALA A 85 11.59 7.58 3.33
CA ALA A 85 12.44 8.62 3.90
C ALA A 85 11.76 9.33 5.09
N VAL A 86 10.42 9.37 5.11
CA VAL A 86 9.67 9.92 6.24
C VAL A 86 9.71 8.94 7.43
N ARG A 87 9.90 9.50 8.62
CA ARG A 87 9.77 8.76 9.87
C ARG A 87 8.38 8.99 10.45
N ILE A 88 7.80 7.94 11.01
CA ILE A 88 6.59 8.02 11.83
C ILE A 88 7.00 7.84 13.30
N PRO A 89 6.17 8.29 14.27
CA PRO A 89 6.41 7.91 15.65
C PRO A 89 6.52 6.38 15.79
N PRO A 90 7.34 5.86 16.70
CA PRO A 90 7.26 4.45 17.07
C PRO A 90 5.89 4.13 17.69
N GLY A 91 5.24 3.06 17.25
CA GLY A 91 3.90 2.76 17.75
C GLY A 91 3.21 1.56 17.12
N VAL A 92 1.92 1.44 17.43
CA VAL A 92 1.00 0.45 16.87
C VAL A 92 -0.05 1.20 16.07
N TYR A 93 -0.25 0.79 14.82
CA TYR A 93 -1.06 1.51 13.86
C TYR A 93 -2.11 0.62 13.24
N ARG A 94 -3.27 1.20 12.91
CA ARG A 94 -4.36 0.49 12.24
C ARG A 94 -4.08 0.40 10.75
N VAL A 95 -4.31 -0.77 10.18
CA VAL A 95 -4.32 -0.99 8.73
C VAL A 95 -5.77 -1.12 8.32
N GLU A 96 -6.21 -0.23 7.42
CA GLU A 96 -7.56 -0.20 6.92
C GLU A 96 -7.59 -0.42 5.41
N ILE A 97 -8.62 -1.11 4.93
CA ILE A 97 -8.87 -1.36 3.51
C ILE A 97 -10.18 -0.69 3.12
N ALA A 98 -10.13 0.03 2.00
CA ALA A 98 -11.31 0.53 1.31
C ALA A 98 -11.73 -0.48 0.24
N TRP A 99 -13.00 -0.89 0.31
CA TRP A 99 -13.61 -1.81 -0.64
C TRP A 99 -14.52 -1.06 -1.61
N THR A 100 -14.54 -1.52 -2.85
CA THR A 100 -15.50 -1.08 -3.87
C THR A 100 -16.35 -2.24 -4.36
N ALA A 101 -17.54 -1.94 -4.86
CA ALA A 101 -18.34 -2.84 -5.69
C ALA A 101 -18.73 -2.16 -6.99
N GLY A 102 -18.62 -2.88 -8.09
CA GLY A 102 -19.10 -2.51 -9.42
C GLY A 102 -19.79 -3.71 -10.04
N PRO A 103 -21.10 -3.93 -9.77
CA PRO A 103 -21.76 -5.16 -10.15
C PRO A 103 -21.86 -5.31 -11.67
N TYR A 104 -21.49 -6.45 -12.23
CA TYR A 104 -21.52 -6.69 -13.67
C TYR A 104 -22.03 -8.09 -14.01
N GLU A 105 -22.41 -8.29 -15.27
CA GLU A 105 -22.79 -9.61 -15.78
C GLU A 105 -21.60 -10.30 -16.44
N PHE A 106 -21.27 -11.51 -15.98
CA PHE A 106 -20.24 -12.36 -16.57
C PHE A 106 -20.81 -13.73 -16.88
N MET A 107 -20.77 -14.14 -18.15
CA MET A 107 -21.30 -15.44 -18.61
C MET A 107 -22.77 -15.69 -18.20
N GLY A 108 -23.58 -14.64 -18.10
CA GLY A 108 -24.99 -14.70 -17.70
C GLY A 108 -25.24 -14.73 -16.19
N GLU A 109 -24.19 -14.61 -15.37
CA GLU A 109 -24.29 -14.52 -13.91
C GLU A 109 -23.98 -13.10 -13.43
N HIS A 110 -24.71 -12.64 -12.41
CA HIS A 110 -24.47 -11.35 -11.77
C HIS A 110 -23.36 -11.50 -10.72
N VAL A 111 -22.30 -10.71 -10.87
CA VAL A 111 -21.13 -10.70 -9.98
C VAL A 111 -21.05 -9.32 -9.34
N ASP A 112 -20.86 -9.26 -8.02
CA ASP A 112 -20.83 -7.99 -7.27
C ASP A 112 -19.62 -7.11 -7.62
N GLY A 113 -18.56 -7.69 -8.21
CA GLY A 113 -17.36 -6.97 -8.62
C GLY A 113 -16.66 -6.30 -7.44
N VAL A 114 -16.51 -7.02 -6.33
CA VAL A 114 -15.89 -6.49 -5.11
C VAL A 114 -14.38 -6.50 -5.26
N GLU A 115 -13.77 -5.32 -5.15
CA GLU A 115 -12.34 -5.12 -5.30
C GLU A 115 -11.81 -4.19 -4.21
N CYS A 116 -10.54 -4.36 -3.83
CA CYS A 116 -9.85 -3.39 -2.97
C CYS A 116 -9.60 -2.13 -3.81
N ALA A 117 -9.91 -0.95 -3.27
CA ALA A 117 -9.65 0.34 -3.93
C ALA A 117 -8.38 1.03 -3.41
N ALA A 118 -8.09 0.87 -2.12
CA ALA A 118 -6.90 1.38 -1.48
C ALA A 118 -6.70 0.72 -0.11
N THR A 119 -5.45 0.65 0.34
CA THR A 119 -5.08 0.29 1.71
C THR A 119 -4.39 1.47 2.36
N ARG A 120 -4.73 1.76 3.62
CA ARG A 120 -4.08 2.81 4.41
C ARG A 120 -3.55 2.32 5.74
N LEU A 121 -2.42 2.88 6.14
CA LEU A 121 -1.89 2.86 7.49
C LEU A 121 -2.28 4.17 8.18
N CYS A 122 -3.08 4.07 9.24
CA CYS A 122 -3.55 5.22 10.01
C CYS A 122 -2.53 5.57 11.11
N ILE A 123 -1.82 6.69 10.93
CA ILE A 123 -0.78 7.17 11.87
C ILE A 123 -1.40 8.01 13.00
N SER A 124 -2.41 8.80 12.66
CA SER A 124 -3.18 9.61 13.61
C SER A 124 -4.61 9.83 13.10
N ASP A 125 -5.53 10.16 14.01
CA ASP A 125 -6.90 10.54 13.63
C ASP A 125 -7.04 12.01 13.19
N ASP A 126 -5.93 12.76 13.12
CA ASP A 126 -5.93 14.14 12.66
C ASP A 126 -6.33 14.24 11.17
N PRO A 127 -7.12 15.26 10.78
CA PRO A 127 -7.53 15.43 9.40
C PRO A 127 -6.37 15.63 8.44
N VAL A 128 -6.40 14.90 7.32
CA VAL A 128 -5.51 15.12 6.17
C VAL A 128 -5.95 16.41 5.46
N VAL A 129 -5.01 17.32 5.23
CA VAL A 129 -5.22 18.57 4.47
C VAL A 129 -4.47 18.60 3.15
N GLY A 130 -3.68 17.56 2.86
CA GLY A 130 -3.06 17.36 1.56
C GLY A 130 -2.25 16.08 1.50
N TRP A 131 -1.94 15.69 0.27
CA TRP A 131 -1.28 14.45 -0.11
C TRP A 131 0.04 14.70 -0.85
N GLU A 132 1.07 13.93 -0.54
CA GLU A 132 2.33 13.96 -1.29
C GLU A 132 2.85 12.56 -1.56
N MET A 133 3.58 12.39 -2.64
CA MET A 133 4.26 11.12 -2.92
C MET A 133 5.33 10.86 -1.86
N GLY A 134 5.30 9.66 -1.29
CA GLY A 134 6.23 9.20 -0.27
C GLY A 134 7.53 8.74 -0.89
N LEU A 135 8.58 9.53 -0.73
CA LEU A 135 9.93 9.18 -1.18
C LEU A 135 10.53 8.03 -0.37
N SER A 136 11.32 7.20 -1.03
CA SER A 136 12.21 6.24 -0.41
C SER A 136 13.47 6.92 0.11
N VAL A 137 14.22 6.25 1.00
CA VAL A 137 15.54 6.69 1.46
C VAL A 137 16.57 6.80 0.32
N GLU A 138 16.32 6.14 -0.82
CA GLU A 138 17.19 6.14 -2.00
C GLU A 138 16.74 7.18 -3.05
N ASP A 139 15.53 7.73 -2.92
CA ASP A 139 14.98 8.67 -3.89
C ASP A 139 15.61 10.07 -3.69
N ASP A 140 16.03 10.67 -4.80
CA ASP A 140 16.54 12.05 -4.82
C ASP A 140 15.55 12.96 -5.56
N ILE A 141 14.86 13.82 -4.81
CA ILE A 141 13.89 14.79 -5.33
C ILE A 141 14.49 15.75 -6.37
N ALA A 142 15.81 16.01 -6.32
CA ALA A 142 16.48 16.87 -7.30
C ALA A 142 16.65 16.18 -8.67
N ARG A 143 16.56 14.84 -8.70
CA ARG A 143 16.71 14.02 -9.91
C ARG A 143 15.38 13.59 -10.50
N LEU A 144 14.28 13.82 -9.77
CA LEU A 144 12.93 13.50 -10.20
C LEU A 144 12.55 14.31 -11.44
N LYS A 145 12.21 13.62 -12.53
CA LYS A 145 11.74 14.27 -13.76
C LYS A 145 10.28 14.72 -13.59
N PRO A 146 9.84 15.74 -14.35
CA PRO A 146 8.41 16.08 -14.40
C PRO A 146 7.56 14.87 -14.82
N GLY A 147 6.55 14.53 -14.03
CA GLY A 147 5.66 13.40 -14.25
C GLY A 147 6.24 12.03 -13.86
N GLU A 148 7.43 11.98 -13.28
CA GLU A 148 7.97 10.76 -12.69
C GLU A 148 7.35 10.51 -11.31
N GLU A 149 6.79 9.32 -11.11
CA GLU A 149 6.13 8.92 -9.89
C GLU A 149 6.95 7.83 -9.17
N PRO A 150 7.58 8.15 -8.03
CA PRO A 150 8.28 7.15 -7.23
C PRO A 150 7.30 6.10 -6.73
N ARG A 151 7.54 4.84 -7.11
CA ARG A 151 6.68 3.70 -6.79
C ARG A 151 7.50 2.51 -6.34
N PHE A 152 6.85 1.57 -5.67
CA PHE A 152 7.37 0.21 -5.56
C PHE A 152 6.79 -0.65 -6.69
N PHE A 153 7.40 -1.82 -6.89
CA PHE A 153 6.99 -2.79 -7.90
C PHE A 153 6.59 -4.10 -7.19
N SER A 154 5.70 -4.87 -7.79
CA SER A 154 5.31 -6.17 -7.25
C SER A 154 4.88 -7.11 -8.36
N ASP A 155 5.68 -8.13 -8.66
CA ASP A 155 5.32 -9.12 -9.70
C ASP A 155 4.14 -10.01 -9.27
N ALA A 156 3.95 -10.16 -7.95
CA ALA A 156 2.91 -10.99 -7.36
C ALA A 156 1.61 -10.24 -7.06
N ASN A 157 1.47 -8.97 -7.46
CA ASN A 157 0.36 -8.08 -7.08
C ASN A 157 0.16 -7.93 -5.56
N VAL A 158 1.22 -8.09 -4.78
CA VAL A 158 1.21 -7.99 -3.31
C VAL A 158 2.20 -6.92 -2.85
N GLY A 159 1.71 -5.95 -2.10
CA GLY A 159 2.52 -5.01 -1.32
C GLY A 159 2.48 -5.36 0.17
N CYS A 160 3.30 -4.69 0.97
CA CYS A 160 3.26 -4.79 2.42
C CYS A 160 3.68 -3.49 3.12
N PHE A 161 3.16 -3.31 4.34
CA PHE A 161 3.71 -2.41 5.34
C PHE A 161 4.58 -3.23 6.27
N ALA A 162 5.79 -2.77 6.57
CA ALA A 162 6.68 -3.45 7.52
C ALA A 162 7.57 -2.47 8.28
N ASP A 163 7.97 -2.84 9.49
CA ASP A 163 9.06 -2.15 10.19
C ASP A 163 10.40 -2.39 9.47
N ALA A 164 11.09 -1.30 9.10
CA ALA A 164 12.35 -1.40 8.36
C ALA A 164 13.50 -1.97 9.20
N GLY A 165 13.45 -1.84 10.54
CA GLY A 165 14.43 -2.41 11.46
C GLY A 165 14.39 -3.95 11.50
N ALA A 166 13.21 -4.54 11.30
CA ALA A 166 13.00 -5.98 11.35
C ALA A 166 12.80 -6.64 9.97
N TRP A 167 13.01 -5.90 8.87
CA TRP A 167 12.69 -6.33 7.50
C TRP A 167 13.17 -7.74 7.15
N THR A 168 14.43 -8.06 7.44
CA THR A 168 15.02 -9.36 7.08
C THR A 168 14.27 -10.52 7.71
N THR A 169 13.89 -10.40 8.99
CA THR A 169 13.10 -11.43 9.68
C THR A 169 11.68 -11.47 9.15
N LEU A 170 11.03 -10.32 9.00
CA LEU A 170 9.63 -10.21 8.63
C LEU A 170 9.34 -10.66 7.19
N SER A 171 10.26 -10.39 6.26
CA SER A 171 10.11 -10.80 4.85
C SER A 171 10.55 -12.24 4.60
N ALA A 172 11.30 -12.88 5.51
CA ALA A 172 11.84 -14.22 5.32
C ALA A 172 10.80 -15.30 4.95
N PRO A 173 9.58 -15.33 5.53
CA PRO A 173 8.57 -16.32 5.17
C PRO A 173 8.09 -16.21 3.71
N PHE A 174 8.19 -15.04 3.09
CA PHE A 174 7.80 -14.85 1.69
C PHE A 174 8.87 -15.33 0.70
N ARG A 175 10.06 -15.67 1.19
CA ARG A 175 11.19 -16.12 0.36
C ARG A 175 11.20 -17.64 0.17
N THR A 176 10.31 -18.35 0.84
CA THR A 176 10.18 -19.81 0.74
C THR A 176 9.23 -20.17 -0.40
N PHE A 177 9.69 -20.06 -1.64
CA PHE A 177 9.03 -20.67 -2.78
C PHE A 177 9.65 -22.03 -3.09
N ILE A 178 8.81 -23.05 -3.26
CA ILE A 178 9.21 -24.36 -3.79
C ILE A 178 8.57 -24.46 -5.18
N ASP A 179 9.38 -24.40 -6.24
CA ASP A 179 8.98 -24.66 -7.63
C ASP A 179 7.71 -23.92 -8.11
N GLY A 180 7.54 -22.65 -7.72
CA GLY A 180 6.37 -21.84 -8.09
C GLY A 180 5.06 -22.25 -7.40
N VAL A 181 5.12 -23.19 -6.45
CA VAL A 181 4.00 -23.59 -5.61
C VAL A 181 4.07 -22.83 -4.28
N PRO A 182 2.97 -22.19 -3.85
CA PRO A 182 2.88 -21.62 -2.51
C PRO A 182 3.14 -22.71 -1.47
N ALA A 183 4.29 -22.63 -0.79
CA ALA A 183 4.55 -23.45 0.37
C ALA A 183 3.81 -22.85 1.58
N PRO A 184 3.36 -23.68 2.55
CA PRO A 184 2.96 -23.18 3.85
C PRO A 184 4.10 -22.33 4.43
N ARG A 185 3.79 -21.08 4.77
CA ARG A 185 4.74 -20.13 5.34
C ARG A 185 4.30 -19.74 6.75
N ASP A 186 5.24 -19.35 7.59
CA ASP A 186 4.99 -18.95 8.97
C ASP A 186 4.42 -17.52 9.00
N SER A 187 3.17 -17.40 8.59
CA SER A 187 2.36 -16.17 8.55
C SER A 187 0.98 -16.43 9.16
N GLU A 188 0.44 -15.39 9.81
CA GLU A 188 -0.95 -15.35 10.23
C GLU A 188 -1.82 -14.95 9.04
N GLN A 189 -2.83 -15.77 8.71
CA GLN A 189 -3.82 -15.44 7.69
C GLN A 189 -4.82 -14.42 8.23
N LEU A 190 -5.03 -13.33 7.48
CA LEU A 190 -6.02 -12.30 7.73
C LEU A 190 -7.21 -12.47 6.76
N ALA A 191 -8.19 -11.58 6.85
CA ALA A 191 -9.29 -11.52 5.88
C ALA A 191 -8.76 -11.35 4.44
N ASP A 192 -9.54 -11.84 3.47
CA ASP A 192 -9.31 -11.66 2.02
C ASP A 192 -7.96 -12.13 1.48
N GLY A 193 -7.32 -13.07 2.20
CA GLY A 193 -6.05 -13.67 1.78
C GLY A 193 -4.81 -12.82 2.09
N TYR A 194 -4.98 -11.74 2.85
CA TYR A 194 -3.84 -10.98 3.37
C TYR A 194 -3.16 -11.73 4.52
N GLU A 195 -1.92 -11.34 4.81
CA GLU A 195 -1.06 -12.06 5.74
C GLU A 195 -0.35 -11.10 6.68
N ARG A 196 -0.12 -11.56 7.91
CA ARG A 196 0.73 -10.88 8.88
C ARG A 196 1.89 -11.77 9.31
N VAL A 197 3.08 -11.19 9.38
CA VAL A 197 4.25 -11.81 10.03
C VAL A 197 4.62 -10.98 11.25
N ARG A 198 4.97 -11.67 12.34
CA ARG A 198 5.32 -11.05 13.62
C ARG A 198 6.74 -11.44 14.02
N ASP A 199 7.56 -10.45 14.37
CA ASP A 199 8.83 -10.66 15.07
C ASP A 199 8.64 -10.27 16.54
N GLU A 200 8.40 -11.26 17.40
CA GLU A 200 8.23 -11.01 18.84
C GLU A 200 9.52 -10.55 19.54
N SER A 201 10.70 -10.82 18.97
CA SER A 201 11.96 -10.35 19.56
C SER A 201 12.14 -8.85 19.38
N GLN A 202 11.70 -8.33 18.24
CA GLN A 202 11.77 -6.90 17.90
C GLN A 202 10.45 -6.17 18.16
N GLN A 203 9.37 -6.89 18.49
CA GLN A 203 8.01 -6.36 18.61
C GLN A 203 7.58 -5.60 17.35
N ALA A 204 7.88 -6.18 16.19
CA ALA A 204 7.67 -5.58 14.88
C ALA A 204 6.82 -6.50 14.01
N ASP A 205 6.06 -5.91 13.09
CA ASP A 205 5.15 -6.65 12.22
C ASP A 205 5.35 -6.28 10.74
N LEU A 206 4.93 -7.20 9.86
CA LEU A 206 4.68 -6.97 8.45
C LEU A 206 3.24 -7.38 8.14
N VAL A 207 2.52 -6.55 7.39
CA VAL A 207 1.14 -6.82 6.94
C VAL A 207 1.07 -6.64 5.42
N THR A 208 0.58 -7.63 4.71
CA THR A 208 0.42 -7.57 3.25
C THR A 208 -0.90 -6.92 2.83
N PHE A 209 -0.93 -6.42 1.60
CA PHE A 209 -2.12 -5.86 0.94
C PHE A 209 -2.03 -6.06 -0.58
N GLY A 210 -3.15 -5.91 -1.28
CA GLY A 210 -3.20 -5.99 -2.74
C GLY A 210 -2.58 -4.75 -3.38
N ALA A 211 -1.69 -4.94 -4.36
CA ALA A 211 -1.06 -3.85 -5.09
C ALA A 211 -0.73 -4.27 -6.52
N GLU A 212 -1.61 -3.97 -7.48
CA GLU A 212 -1.50 -4.36 -8.89
C GLU A 212 -0.18 -3.91 -9.53
N SER A 213 0.80 -4.80 -9.63
CA SER A 213 2.16 -4.49 -10.09
C SER A 213 2.91 -3.47 -9.21
N GLY A 214 2.46 -3.25 -7.97
CA GLY A 214 2.94 -2.21 -7.06
C GLY A 214 2.23 -0.86 -7.24
N GLY A 215 2.76 0.21 -6.66
CA GLY A 215 2.06 1.49 -6.71
C GLY A 215 2.82 2.67 -6.09
N VAL A 216 2.25 3.86 -6.30
CA VAL A 216 2.70 5.08 -5.64
C VAL A 216 2.25 5.04 -4.19
N VAL A 217 3.17 5.42 -3.29
CA VAL A 217 2.86 5.56 -1.87
C VAL A 217 2.48 7.02 -1.62
N TRP A 218 1.32 7.27 -1.04
CA TRP A 218 0.83 8.61 -0.75
C TRP A 218 0.88 8.90 0.76
N LEU A 219 1.37 10.07 1.13
CA LEU A 219 1.44 10.56 2.50
C LEU A 219 0.36 11.62 2.71
N GLY A 220 -0.62 11.33 3.56
CA GLY A 220 -1.61 12.29 4.04
C GLY A 220 -1.01 13.14 5.15
N ARG A 221 -0.95 14.46 4.93
CA ARG A 221 -0.33 15.43 5.83
C ARG A 221 -1.38 16.20 6.63
N THR A 222 -1.12 16.41 7.92
CA THR A 222 -1.91 17.30 8.78
C THR A 222 -1.59 18.77 8.49
N LYS A 223 -2.33 19.69 9.12
CA LYS A 223 -2.04 21.14 9.06
C LYS A 223 -0.64 21.52 9.53
N THR A 224 -0.06 20.73 10.44
CA THR A 224 1.30 20.93 10.96
C THR A 224 2.37 20.28 10.09
N GLY A 225 1.96 19.46 9.10
CA GLY A 225 2.86 18.73 8.21
C GLY A 225 3.25 17.35 8.72
N ASP A 226 2.67 16.89 9.84
CA ASP A 226 2.85 15.53 10.33
C ASP A 226 2.13 14.52 9.42
N VAL A 227 2.60 13.27 9.38
CA VAL A 227 1.91 12.22 8.63
C VAL A 227 0.72 11.73 9.44
N ALA A 228 -0.49 11.85 8.88
CA ALA A 228 -1.70 11.28 9.45
C ALA A 228 -2.06 9.92 8.82
N ALA A 229 -1.75 9.72 7.55
CA ALA A 229 -2.05 8.50 6.83
C ALA A 229 -0.97 8.18 5.79
N ILE A 230 -0.76 6.89 5.54
CA ILE A 230 0.07 6.40 4.43
C ILE A 230 -0.81 5.48 3.60
N VAL A 231 -0.98 5.78 2.32
CA VAL A 231 -1.95 5.11 1.44
C VAL A 231 -1.24 4.50 0.24
N VAL A 232 -1.66 3.30 -0.13
CA VAL A 232 -1.38 2.70 -1.43
C VAL A 232 -2.71 2.44 -2.11
N THR A 233 -2.87 2.97 -3.33
CA THR A 233 -4.01 2.66 -4.18
C THR A 233 -3.77 1.32 -4.85
N SER A 234 -4.77 0.46 -4.91
CA SER A 234 -4.65 -0.88 -5.51
C SER A 234 -4.48 -0.85 -7.03
N GLY A 235 -4.66 0.31 -7.68
CA GLY A 235 -4.74 0.41 -9.13
C GLY A 235 -6.18 0.16 -9.55
N MET A 236 -6.84 1.16 -10.09
CA MET A 236 -8.09 0.97 -10.83
C MET A 236 -7.72 1.27 -12.28
N PRO A 237 -7.80 0.30 -13.22
CA PRO A 237 -7.24 0.42 -14.57
C PRO A 237 -7.77 1.59 -15.41
N ASP A 238 -8.89 2.20 -15.03
CA ASP A 238 -9.54 3.26 -15.82
C ASP A 238 -10.35 4.24 -14.95
N ALA A 239 -9.77 4.74 -13.84
CA ALA A 239 -10.32 5.94 -13.21
C ALA A 239 -10.17 7.13 -14.18
N LYS A 240 -11.12 7.28 -15.11
CA LYS A 240 -11.18 8.40 -16.04
C LYS A 240 -11.77 9.62 -15.32
N ALA A 241 -11.04 10.73 -15.44
CA ALA A 241 -11.53 12.09 -15.31
C ALA A 241 -12.86 12.35 -16.07
#